data_AF-A0A2N9FHH3-F1
#
_entry.id   AF-A0A2N9FHH3-F1
#
_cell.length_a   1.000
_cell.length_b   1.000
_cell.length_c   1.000
_cell.angle_alpha   90.00
_cell.angle_beta   90.00
_cell.angle_gamma   90.00
#
_symmetry.space_group_name_H-M   'P 1'
#
loop_
_entity.id
_entity.type
_entity.pdbx_description
1 polymer ?
#
loop_
_entity_poly.entity_id
_entity_poly.type
_entity_poly.pdbx_seq_one_letter_code
_entity_poly.pdbx_strand_id
1 'polypeptide(L)'
;MRELVGKSCFILFFIFICQSVLASKKSLRHQEPCKRLELYLHDILFDGSDLANATSAQATNKTALGDFKFGMLAVFDDPITLDNHLLSPPVARAQGFYFYDKKNDYNAWLSLHIGLQFDTI
;
A
#
# COMPACT_ATOMS: atom_id res chain seq x y z
N MET A 1 56.07 25.18 -11.86
CA MET A 1 55.40 25.10 -10.54
C MET A 1 53.89 25.34 -10.60
N ARG A 2 53.37 26.37 -11.30
CA ARG A 2 51.90 26.62 -11.43
C ARG A 2 51.10 25.44 -12.01
N GLU A 3 51.60 24.79 -13.06
CA GLU A 3 50.99 23.60 -13.68
C GLU A 3 50.84 22.41 -12.71
N LEU A 4 51.83 22.21 -11.82
CA LEU A 4 51.84 21.13 -10.83
C LEU A 4 50.83 21.41 -9.70
N VAL A 5 50.70 22.67 -9.29
CA VAL A 5 49.74 23.15 -8.29
C VAL A 5 48.29 23.04 -8.82
N GLY A 6 48.06 23.38 -10.09
CA GLY A 6 46.74 23.22 -10.73
C GLY A 6 46.29 21.75 -10.79
N LYS A 7 47.17 20.85 -11.25
CA LYS A 7 46.89 19.39 -11.27
C LYS A 7 46.65 18.81 -9.88
N SER A 8 47.39 19.28 -8.87
CA SER A 8 47.20 18.89 -7.47
C SER A 8 45.84 19.35 -6.92
N CYS A 9 45.39 20.57 -7.23
CA CYS A 9 44.06 21.06 -6.85
C CYS A 9 42.92 20.24 -7.49
N PHE A 10 43.04 19.89 -8.78
CA PHE A 10 42.02 19.06 -9.44
C PHE A 10 41.89 17.68 -8.81
N ILE A 11 43.00 17.03 -8.47
CA ILE A 11 42.99 15.71 -7.83
C ILE A 11 42.34 15.78 -6.43
N LEU A 12 42.67 16.80 -5.64
CA LEU A 12 42.07 17.01 -4.32
C LEU A 12 40.56 17.28 -4.42
N PHE A 13 40.12 18.03 -5.42
CA PHE A 13 38.70 18.29 -5.67
C PHE A 13 37.93 17.00 -6.03
N PHE A 14 38.51 16.14 -6.88
CA PHE A 14 37.93 14.83 -7.20
C PHE A 14 37.83 13.91 -5.97
N ILE A 15 38.85 13.89 -5.10
CA ILE A 15 38.81 13.10 -3.85
C ILE A 15 37.70 13.61 -2.91
N PHE A 16 37.53 14.93 -2.80
CA PHE A 16 36.48 15.52 -1.95
C PHE A 16 35.06 15.20 -2.46
N ILE A 17 34.86 15.20 -3.78
CA ILE A 17 33.57 14.80 -4.40
C ILE A 17 33.30 13.31 -4.15
N CYS A 18 34.29 12.42 -4.27
CA CYS A 18 34.09 10.98 -4.06
C CYS A 18 33.64 10.62 -2.63
N GLN A 19 34.12 11.34 -1.61
CA GLN A 19 33.71 11.09 -0.21
C GLN A 19 32.23 11.44 0.05
N SER A 20 31.69 12.42 -0.67
CA SER A 20 30.28 12.84 -0.53
C SER A 20 29.28 11.78 -1.02
N VAL A 21 29.63 11.00 -2.05
CA VAL A 21 28.78 9.94 -2.61
C VAL A 21 28.70 8.73 -1.67
N LEU A 22 29.78 8.43 -0.95
CA LEU A 22 29.83 7.29 -0.02
C LEU A 22 29.06 7.56 1.28
N ALA A 23 29.05 8.82 1.74
CA ALA A 23 28.38 9.24 2.97
C ALA A 23 26.84 9.22 2.91
N SER A 24 26.24 9.18 1.71
CA SER A 24 24.77 9.21 1.54
C SER A 24 24.11 7.81 1.53
N LYS A 25 24.86 6.71 1.64
CA LYS A 25 24.25 5.38 1.75
C LYS A 25 23.76 5.15 3.18
N LYS A 26 22.55 5.62 3.48
CA LYS A 26 21.78 5.11 4.62
C LYS A 26 21.61 3.61 4.39
N SER A 27 22.36 2.79 5.13
CA SER A 27 22.18 1.35 5.13
C SER A 27 20.74 1.07 5.54
N LEU A 28 19.96 0.44 4.66
CA LEU A 28 18.62 -0.02 5.00
C LEU A 28 18.78 -1.01 6.17
N ARG A 29 18.33 -0.62 7.37
CA ARG A 29 18.29 -1.55 8.51
C ARG A 29 17.24 -2.61 8.16
N HIS A 30 17.68 -3.74 7.64
CA HIS A 30 16.80 -4.81 7.16
C HIS A 30 15.94 -5.43 8.26
N GLN A 31 16.27 -5.18 9.55
CA GLN A 31 15.62 -5.83 10.67
C GLN A 31 14.35 -5.12 11.17
N GLU A 32 14.06 -3.89 10.74
CA GLU A 32 12.87 -3.16 11.19
C GLU A 32 12.30 -2.22 10.12
N PRO A 33 10.97 -2.06 10.05
CA PRO A 33 10.36 -1.12 9.12
C PRO A 33 10.73 0.32 9.48
N CYS A 34 11.01 1.15 8.48
CA CYS A 34 11.29 2.57 8.69
C CYS A 34 10.04 3.38 9.09
N LYS A 35 8.85 2.82 8.85
CA LYS A 35 7.54 3.40 9.17
C LYS A 35 6.54 2.26 9.40
N ARG A 36 5.71 2.39 10.43
CA ARG A 36 4.58 1.49 10.74
C ARG A 36 3.30 2.30 10.65
N LEU A 37 2.30 1.75 9.97
CA LEU A 37 0.94 2.27 9.89
C LEU A 37 0.01 1.21 10.47
N GLU A 38 -0.88 1.63 11.36
CA GLU A 38 -1.95 0.80 11.92
C GLU A 38 -3.27 1.48 11.55
N LEU A 39 -4.05 0.80 10.73
CA LEU A 39 -5.21 1.34 10.05
C LEU A 39 -6.29 0.26 9.97
N TYR A 40 -7.54 0.68 9.81
CA TYR A 40 -8.70 -0.21 9.75
C TYR A 40 -9.41 -0.02 8.43
N LEU A 41 -9.44 -1.08 7.61
CA LEU A 41 -10.15 -1.15 6.34
C LEU A 41 -11.57 -1.67 6.57
N HIS A 42 -12.57 -1.00 6.02
CA HIS A 42 -13.98 -1.39 6.17
C HIS A 42 -14.62 -1.75 4.84
N ASP A 43 -14.98 -3.03 4.66
CA ASP A 43 -15.69 -3.54 3.50
C ASP A 43 -17.19 -3.70 3.83
N ILE A 44 -18.06 -3.01 3.10
CA ILE A 44 -19.52 -3.14 3.18
C ILE A 44 -20.02 -3.61 1.83
N LEU A 45 -20.15 -4.93 1.69
CA LEU A 45 -20.64 -5.55 0.47
C LEU A 45 -22.12 -5.25 0.23
N PHE A 46 -22.43 -4.74 -0.96
CA PHE A 46 -23.79 -4.48 -1.39
C PHE A 46 -24.64 -5.76 -1.36
N ASP A 47 -25.72 -5.73 -0.59
CA ASP A 47 -26.65 -6.85 -0.40
C ASP A 47 -27.85 -6.86 -1.35
N GLY A 48 -27.94 -5.85 -2.23
CA GLY A 48 -29.07 -5.66 -3.15
C GLY A 48 -30.05 -4.57 -2.70
N SER A 49 -29.92 -4.02 -1.49
CA SER A 49 -30.88 -3.08 -0.92
C SER A 49 -30.27 -1.76 -0.44
N ASP A 50 -29.09 -1.79 0.18
CA ASP A 50 -28.48 -0.59 0.78
C ASP A 50 -27.40 0.05 -0.11
N LEU A 51 -27.86 0.79 -1.13
CA LEU A 51 -26.95 1.50 -2.05
C LEU A 51 -26.18 2.64 -1.38
N ALA A 52 -26.71 3.22 -0.31
CA ALA A 52 -26.10 4.40 0.33
C ALA A 52 -24.90 4.02 1.20
N ASN A 53 -24.94 2.83 1.82
CA ASN A 53 -23.89 2.39 2.74
C ASN A 53 -22.87 1.44 2.11
N ALA A 54 -23.20 0.78 1.00
CA ALA A 54 -22.29 -0.17 0.36
C ALA A 54 -21.01 0.52 -0.15
N THR A 55 -19.87 -0.10 0.13
CA THR A 55 -18.54 0.34 -0.32
C THR A 55 -17.93 -0.62 -1.33
N SER A 56 -18.51 -1.82 -1.44
CA SER A 56 -18.12 -2.83 -2.43
C SER A 56 -19.31 -3.51 -3.07
N ALA A 57 -19.07 -4.15 -4.21
CA ALA A 57 -20.08 -4.89 -4.94
C ALA A 57 -19.49 -6.16 -5.55
N GLN A 58 -20.29 -7.21 -5.54
CA GLN A 58 -19.96 -8.46 -6.22
C GLN A 58 -19.97 -8.24 -7.75
N ALA A 59 -18.83 -8.47 -8.40
CA ALA A 59 -18.70 -8.40 -9.85
C ALA A 59 -18.93 -9.76 -10.53
N THR A 60 -18.70 -10.87 -9.82
CA THR A 60 -18.95 -12.24 -10.33
C THR A 60 -19.65 -13.11 -9.29
N ASN A 61 -20.50 -14.02 -9.74
CA ASN A 61 -21.08 -15.07 -8.90
C ASN A 61 -20.03 -16.09 -8.44
N LYS A 62 -20.28 -16.72 -7.28
CA LYS A 62 -19.52 -17.92 -6.91
C LYS A 62 -19.72 -19.01 -7.96
N THR A 63 -18.69 -19.78 -8.21
CA THR A 63 -18.77 -20.99 -9.03
C THR A 63 -19.41 -22.14 -8.24
N ALA A 64 -19.63 -23.28 -8.89
CA ALA A 64 -20.06 -24.51 -8.24
C ALA A 64 -18.92 -25.26 -7.51
N LEU A 65 -17.70 -24.71 -7.48
CA LEU A 65 -16.53 -25.38 -6.92
C LEU A 65 -16.46 -25.22 -5.40
N GLY A 66 -17.17 -26.09 -4.68
CA GLY A 66 -17.23 -26.09 -3.21
C GLY A 66 -18.14 -25.00 -2.65
N ASP A 67 -18.28 -24.98 -1.32
CA ASP A 67 -19.27 -24.13 -0.63
C ASP A 67 -18.69 -22.78 -0.17
N PHE A 68 -17.40 -22.54 -0.38
CA PHE A 68 -16.64 -21.41 0.17
C PHE A 68 -16.48 -20.24 -0.80
N LYS A 69 -17.53 -19.96 -1.57
CA LYS A 69 -17.63 -18.82 -2.52
C LYS A 69 -16.57 -18.78 -3.63
N PHE A 70 -15.90 -19.89 -3.93
CA PHE A 70 -14.84 -19.96 -4.94
C PHE A 70 -15.21 -19.25 -6.25
N GLY A 71 -14.38 -18.30 -6.69
CA GLY A 71 -14.54 -17.52 -7.91
C GLY A 71 -15.49 -16.33 -7.81
N MET A 72 -16.14 -16.09 -6.66
CA MET A 72 -16.81 -14.82 -6.39
C MET A 72 -15.75 -13.73 -6.24
N LEU A 73 -15.88 -12.68 -7.05
CA LEU A 73 -15.05 -11.48 -7.03
C LEU A 73 -15.90 -10.28 -6.58
N ALA A 74 -15.34 -9.46 -5.71
CA ALA A 74 -15.90 -8.16 -5.33
C ALA A 74 -14.94 -7.04 -5.72
N VAL A 75 -15.47 -5.95 -6.24
CA VAL A 75 -14.74 -4.69 -6.50
C VAL A 75 -15.17 -3.69 -5.43
N PHE A 76 -14.22 -2.93 -4.89
CA PHE A 76 -14.45 -2.08 -3.73
C PHE A 76 -13.75 -0.72 -3.83
N ASP A 77 -14.36 0.25 -3.15
CA ASP A 77 -13.81 1.57 -2.81
C ASP A 77 -14.12 1.83 -1.33
N ASP A 78 -13.24 1.31 -0.47
CA ASP A 78 -13.48 1.16 0.95
C ASP A 78 -12.82 2.28 1.76
N PRO A 79 -13.48 2.83 2.79
CA PRO A 79 -12.87 3.77 3.71
C PRO A 79 -11.84 3.08 4.61
N ILE A 80 -10.76 3.80 4.92
CA ILE A 80 -9.77 3.41 5.91
C ILE A 80 -9.73 4.43 7.04
N THR A 81 -9.85 3.99 8.29
CA THR A 81 -9.87 4.84 9.50
C THR A 81 -8.69 4.56 10.44
N LEU A 82 -8.45 5.46 11.40
CA LEU A 82 -7.41 5.31 12.43
C LEU A 82 -7.81 4.39 13.59
N ASP A 83 -9.10 4.15 13.76
CA ASP A 83 -9.67 3.25 14.76
C ASP A 83 -10.64 2.25 14.12
N ASN A 84 -11.16 1.32 14.91
CA ASN A 84 -12.08 0.30 14.41
C ASN A 84 -13.52 0.80 14.20
N HIS A 85 -13.80 2.09 14.39
CA HIS A 85 -15.15 2.62 14.28
C HIS A 85 -15.46 3.01 12.83
N LEU A 86 -16.45 2.34 12.24
CA LEU A 86 -16.81 2.50 10.82
C LEU A 86 -17.15 3.95 10.42
N LEU A 87 -17.77 4.72 11.34
CA LEU A 87 -18.20 6.09 11.06
C LEU A 87 -17.12 7.13 11.37
N SER A 88 -15.91 6.71 11.77
CA SER A 88 -14.79 7.62 11.96
C SER A 88 -14.39 8.26 10.63
N PRO A 89 -13.86 9.51 10.65
CA PRO A 89 -13.37 10.15 9.44
C PRO A 89 -12.32 9.29 8.72
N PRO A 90 -12.47 9.02 7.42
CA PRO A 90 -11.49 8.25 6.67
C PRO A 90 -10.20 9.05 6.49
N VAL A 91 -9.06 8.42 6.73
CA VAL A 91 -7.72 8.97 6.47
C VAL A 91 -7.13 8.48 5.15
N ALA A 92 -7.74 7.46 4.56
CA ALA A 92 -7.42 6.95 3.24
C ALA A 92 -8.63 6.22 2.64
N ARG A 93 -8.53 5.90 1.36
CA ARG A 93 -9.42 4.93 0.69
C ARG A 93 -8.61 3.81 0.09
N ALA A 94 -9.14 2.59 0.15
CA ALA A 94 -8.61 1.43 -0.54
C ALA A 94 -9.47 1.14 -1.75
N GLN A 95 -8.86 1.10 -2.93
CA GLN A 95 -9.55 0.82 -4.18
C GLN A 95 -8.94 -0.41 -4.83
N GLY A 96 -9.78 -1.37 -5.19
CA GLY A 96 -9.29 -2.65 -5.68
C GLY A 96 -10.36 -3.72 -5.78
N PHE A 97 -9.91 -4.96 -5.66
CA PHE A 97 -10.78 -6.13 -5.68
C PHE A 97 -10.21 -7.29 -4.87
N TYR A 98 -11.10 -8.18 -4.45
CA TYR A 98 -10.74 -9.47 -3.90
C TYR A 98 -11.59 -10.57 -4.51
N PHE A 99 -11.09 -11.81 -4.48
CA PHE A 99 -11.88 -12.97 -4.84
C PHE A 99 -11.54 -14.17 -3.98
N TYR A 100 -12.53 -15.05 -3.78
CA TYR A 100 -12.34 -16.29 -3.04
C TYR A 100 -11.74 -17.38 -3.93
N ASP A 101 -10.69 -18.07 -3.46
CA ASP A 101 -9.84 -18.91 -4.30
C ASP A 101 -9.53 -20.30 -3.74
N LYS A 102 -10.19 -20.70 -2.64
CA LYS A 102 -10.00 -22.02 -2.02
C LYS A 102 -11.28 -22.85 -2.04
N LYS A 103 -11.13 -24.11 -2.44
CA LYS A 103 -12.25 -25.04 -2.69
C LYS A 103 -12.92 -25.55 -1.41
N ASN A 104 -12.14 -25.76 -0.36
CA ASN A 104 -12.52 -26.53 0.82
C ASN A 104 -12.50 -25.72 2.13
N ASP A 105 -12.33 -24.40 2.04
CA ASP A 105 -12.28 -23.47 3.16
C ASP A 105 -12.33 -22.03 2.63
N TYR A 106 -12.60 -21.04 3.49
CA TYR A 106 -12.52 -19.64 3.09
C TYR A 106 -11.04 -19.21 2.93
N ASN A 107 -10.73 -18.64 1.76
CA ASN A 107 -9.48 -17.93 1.49
C ASN A 107 -9.78 -16.88 0.44
N ALA A 108 -9.04 -15.78 0.46
CA ALA A 108 -9.19 -14.73 -0.53
C ALA A 108 -7.83 -14.22 -1.01
N TRP A 109 -7.78 -13.83 -2.28
CA TRP A 109 -6.69 -13.05 -2.85
C TRP A 109 -7.13 -11.60 -2.99
N LEU A 110 -6.25 -10.66 -2.67
CA LEU A 110 -6.55 -9.23 -2.57
C LEU A 110 -5.53 -8.41 -3.36
N SER A 111 -6.01 -7.49 -4.21
CA SER A 111 -5.20 -6.45 -4.83
C SER A 111 -5.86 -5.10 -4.65
N LEU A 112 -5.09 -4.14 -4.16
CA LEU A 112 -5.58 -2.81 -3.87
C LEU A 112 -4.50 -1.74 -3.99
N HIS A 113 -4.94 -0.51 -4.18
CA HIS A 113 -4.17 0.70 -3.98
C HIS A 113 -4.74 1.47 -2.79
N ILE A 114 -3.88 2.02 -1.94
CA ILE A 114 -4.26 2.90 -0.83
C ILE A 114 -3.97 4.34 -1.24
N GLY A 115 -5.03 5.13 -1.40
CA GLY A 115 -4.96 6.57 -1.60
C GLY A 115 -5.07 7.29 -0.25
N LEU A 116 -3.97 7.85 0.24
CA LEU A 116 -3.96 8.65 1.47
C LEU A 116 -4.65 10.01 1.23
N GLN A 117 -5.57 10.39 2.12
CA GLN A 117 -6.24 11.69 2.08
C GLN A 117 -5.44 12.67 2.96
N PHE A 118 -4.58 13.48 2.33
CA PHE A 118 -3.65 14.37 3.05
C PHE A 118 -4.30 15.59 3.71
N ASP A 119 -5.61 15.77 3.58
CA ASP A 119 -6.33 16.91 4.20
C ASP A 119 -6.51 16.75 5.73
N THR A 120 -5.97 15.68 6.33
CA THR A 120 -6.25 15.25 7.71
C THR A 120 -5.01 14.95 8.56
N ILE A 121 -3.79 15.25 8.07
CA ILE A 121 -2.52 15.05 8.82
C ILE A 121 -1.77 16.37 8.96
#